data_AF-A0A1B3W7V0-F1
#
_entry.id   AF-A0A1B3W7V0-F1
#
_cell.length_a   1.000
_cell.length_b   1.000
_cell.length_c   1.000
_cell.angle_alpha   90.00
_cell.angle_beta   90.00
_cell.angle_gamma   90.00
#
_symmetry.space_group_name_H-M   'P 1'
#
loop_
_entity.id
_entity.type
_entity.pdbx_description
1 polymer ?
#
loop_
_entity_poly.entity_id
_entity_poly.type
_entity_poly.pdbx_seq_one_letter_code
_entity_poly.pdbx_strand_id
1 'polypeptide(L)'
;METPATPGDDDILINSAHSWSPHDLAGSRAQPVLLIRDPVDVVMPRTFRKPNLRRHVAPTADDSANFEKNAAMAEKFYRSALRRKPSTIIRYESFLVLPAEELARVLRSIDRSTEPWRLEEIAAQYSRESQRSSGQRLSNVYQGPTTAIPRELLGEASERLARLRADLGYS
;
A
#
# COMPACT_ATOMS: atom_id res chain seq x y z
N MET A 1 -45.08 -15.06 8.74
CA MET A 1 -43.94 -15.97 8.97
C MET A 1 -42.80 -15.43 8.13
N GLU A 2 -42.00 -14.57 8.74
CA GLU A 2 -40.76 -14.09 8.12
C GLU A 2 -39.77 -15.23 8.13
N THR A 3 -39.29 -15.61 6.95
CA THR A 3 -38.19 -16.55 6.82
C THR A 3 -36.94 -15.89 7.41
N PRO A 4 -36.25 -16.48 8.39
CA PRO A 4 -35.01 -15.90 8.90
C PRO A 4 -34.02 -15.80 7.75
N ALA A 5 -33.43 -14.62 7.57
CA ALA A 5 -32.36 -14.40 6.61
C ALA A 5 -31.25 -15.42 6.89
N THR A 6 -30.93 -16.23 5.87
CA THR A 6 -29.73 -17.07 5.86
C THR A 6 -28.53 -16.19 6.21
N PRO A 7 -27.62 -16.59 7.11
CA PRO A 7 -26.39 -15.84 7.36
C PRO A 7 -25.69 -15.63 6.02
N GLY A 8 -25.51 -14.36 5.62
CA GLY A 8 -24.97 -14.03 4.32
C GLY A 8 -23.54 -14.55 4.15
N ASP A 9 -23.14 -14.78 2.90
CA ASP A 9 -21.73 -14.85 2.51
C ASP A 9 -21.07 -13.51 2.90
N ASP A 10 -20.59 -13.41 4.13
CA ASP A 10 -19.92 -12.21 4.63
C ASP A 10 -18.54 -12.13 3.97
N ASP A 11 -18.40 -11.23 2.99
CA ASP A 11 -17.11 -10.89 2.40
C ASP A 11 -16.15 -10.42 3.50
N ILE A 12 -15.05 -11.14 3.69
CA ILE A 12 -14.01 -10.78 4.67
C ILE A 12 -12.91 -9.99 3.94
N LEU A 13 -12.83 -8.69 4.20
CA LEU A 13 -11.70 -7.87 3.75
C LEU A 13 -10.51 -8.04 4.71
N ILE A 14 -9.43 -8.65 4.22
CA ILE A 14 -8.19 -8.84 4.99
C ILE A 14 -7.12 -7.89 4.46
N ASN A 15 -6.75 -6.88 5.25
CA ASN A 15 -5.58 -6.05 4.97
C ASN A 15 -4.31 -6.76 5.47
N SER A 16 -3.56 -7.38 4.56
CA SER A 16 -2.28 -8.01 4.88
C SER A 16 -1.12 -7.19 4.33
N ALA A 17 -0.47 -6.40 5.21
CA ALA A 17 0.77 -5.68 4.91
C ALA A 17 2.03 -6.52 5.13
N HIS A 18 1.86 -7.74 5.65
CA HIS A 18 2.94 -8.65 6.06
C HIS A 18 2.75 -10.02 5.42
N SER A 19 3.77 -10.88 5.51
CA SER A 19 3.91 -12.20 4.85
C SER A 19 2.75 -13.19 5.04
N TRP A 20 1.69 -12.82 5.72
CA TRP A 20 0.47 -13.58 5.85
C TRP A 20 -0.23 -13.68 4.49
N SER A 21 -0.62 -14.90 4.15
CA SER A 21 -1.25 -15.25 2.89
C SER A 21 -2.74 -15.44 3.18
N PRO A 22 -3.61 -14.46 2.87
CA PRO A 22 -5.06 -14.66 2.95
C PRO A 22 -5.55 -15.87 2.15
N HIS A 23 -4.79 -16.30 1.13
CA HIS A 23 -5.02 -17.56 0.42
C HIS A 23 -4.95 -18.79 1.34
N ASP A 24 -4.16 -18.76 2.41
CA ASP A 24 -4.07 -19.88 3.36
C ASP A 24 -5.37 -20.00 4.19
N LEU A 25 -6.17 -18.93 4.27
CA LEU A 25 -7.45 -18.88 5.00
C LEU A 25 -8.66 -19.03 4.08
N ALA A 26 -8.70 -18.29 2.97
CA ALA A 26 -9.85 -18.23 2.07
C ALA A 26 -9.69 -19.14 0.83
N GLY A 27 -8.56 -19.84 0.70
CA GLY A 27 -8.31 -20.81 -0.37
C GLY A 27 -8.44 -20.22 -1.77
N SER A 28 -9.13 -20.96 -2.65
CA SER A 28 -9.38 -20.57 -4.04
C SER A 28 -10.43 -19.46 -4.22
N ARG A 29 -11.15 -19.08 -3.15
CA ARG A 29 -12.14 -17.99 -3.18
C ARG A 29 -11.53 -16.61 -2.95
N ALA A 30 -10.27 -16.55 -2.51
CA ALA A 30 -9.59 -15.28 -2.27
C ALA A 30 -9.32 -14.55 -3.60
N GLN A 31 -9.73 -13.28 -3.67
CA GLN A 31 -9.43 -12.38 -4.78
C GLN A 31 -8.35 -11.37 -4.36
N PRO A 32 -7.06 -11.64 -4.64
CA PRO A 32 -5.96 -10.78 -4.22
C PRO A 32 -5.88 -9.49 -5.03
N VAL A 33 -6.03 -8.36 -4.35
CA VAL A 33 -5.75 -7.01 -4.90
C VAL A 33 -4.39 -6.53 -4.37
N LEU A 34 -3.46 -6.23 -5.27
CA LEU A 34 -2.13 -5.72 -4.93
C LEU A 34 -2.06 -4.21 -5.15
N LEU A 35 -1.92 -3.46 -4.05
CA LEU A 35 -1.54 -2.04 -4.11
C LEU A 35 -0.01 -1.92 -4.21
N ILE A 36 0.48 -1.31 -5.29
CA ILE A 36 1.88 -1.00 -5.54
C ILE A 36 2.12 0.51 -5.44
N ARG A 37 3.36 0.89 -5.20
CA ARG A 37 3.85 2.28 -5.17
C ARG A 37 5.27 2.27 -5.74
N ASP A 38 5.75 3.39 -6.29
CA ASP A 38 7.13 3.42 -6.78
C ASP A 38 8.09 2.94 -5.67
N PRO A 39 8.93 1.91 -5.92
CA PRO A 39 9.90 1.42 -4.96
C PRO A 39 10.75 2.50 -4.29
N VAL A 40 11.13 3.56 -5.00
CA VAL A 40 11.91 4.69 -4.44
C VAL A 40 11.09 5.38 -3.35
N ASP A 41 9.82 5.65 -3.64
CA ASP A 41 8.85 6.26 -2.75
C ASP A 41 8.46 5.39 -1.54
N VAL A 42 8.75 4.09 -1.61
CA VAL A 42 8.58 3.14 -0.50
C VAL A 42 9.84 3.09 0.36
N VAL A 43 11.00 2.95 -0.28
CA VAL A 43 12.29 2.68 0.39
C VAL A 43 12.85 3.94 1.03
N MET A 44 12.81 5.08 0.35
CA MET A 44 13.46 6.30 0.82
C MET A 44 12.81 6.85 2.10
N PRO A 45 11.49 7.00 2.20
CA PRO A 45 10.86 7.44 3.45
C PRO A 45 11.08 6.46 4.62
N ARG A 46 11.28 5.16 4.33
CA ARG A 46 11.60 4.15 5.36
C ARG A 46 13.05 4.21 5.83
N THR A 47 13.97 4.48 4.91
CA THR A 47 15.40 4.64 5.17
C THR A 47 15.64 5.86 6.08
N PHE A 48 15.01 6.98 5.74
CA PHE A 48 15.11 8.23 6.50
C PHE A 48 13.97 8.38 7.51
N ARG A 49 13.42 7.27 8.02
CA ARG A 49 12.42 7.27 9.10
C ARG A 49 12.96 8.00 10.32
N LYS A 50 12.04 8.56 11.11
CA LYS A 50 12.29 9.31 12.37
C LYS A 50 13.53 8.79 13.12
N PRO A 51 14.42 9.68 13.58
CA PRO A 51 15.50 9.30 14.49
C PRO A 51 15.00 8.47 15.69
N ASN A 52 13.83 8.83 16.25
CA ASN A 52 13.24 8.10 17.37
C ASN A 52 12.80 6.68 17.01
N LEU A 53 12.23 6.46 15.81
CA LEU A 53 11.85 5.11 15.38
C LEU A 53 13.08 4.28 14.99
N ARG A 54 14.08 4.92 14.36
CA ARG A 54 15.36 4.29 14.04
C ARG A 54 16.08 3.80 15.30
N ARG A 55 16.05 4.57 16.40
CA ARG A 55 16.59 4.13 17.71
C ARG A 55 15.99 2.80 18.20
N HIS A 56 14.76 2.47 17.84
CA HIS A 56 14.11 1.22 18.25
C HIS A 56 14.26 0.09 17.21
N VAL A 57 14.38 0.41 15.92
CA VAL A 57 14.35 -0.58 14.82
C VAL A 57 15.74 -0.92 14.28
N ALA A 58 16.66 0.05 14.25
CA ALA A 58 18.01 -0.09 13.73
C ALA A 58 18.94 1.01 14.32
N PRO A 59 19.22 0.98 15.63
CA PRO A 59 19.95 2.05 16.32
C PRO A 59 21.39 2.24 15.84
N THR A 60 22.01 1.20 15.30
CA THR A 60 23.43 1.16 14.92
C THR A 60 23.69 1.08 13.42
N ALA A 61 22.64 0.92 12.60
CA ALA A 61 22.82 0.87 11.15
C ALA A 61 23.09 2.27 10.61
N ASP A 62 24.10 2.43 9.75
CA ASP A 62 24.24 3.63 8.94
C ASP A 62 23.13 3.73 7.88
N ASP A 63 23.02 4.87 7.20
CA ASP A 63 21.96 5.12 6.22
C ASP A 63 22.02 4.16 5.03
N SER A 64 23.22 3.77 4.61
CA SER A 64 23.45 2.86 3.48
C SER A 64 22.98 1.44 3.81
N ALA A 65 23.35 0.90 4.96
CA ALA A 65 22.91 -0.39 5.44
C ALA A 65 21.39 -0.42 5.67
N ASN A 66 20.81 0.67 6.18
CA ASN A 66 19.36 0.77 6.32
C ASN A 66 18.65 0.86 4.97
N PHE A 67 19.23 1.57 4.00
CA PHE A 67 18.73 1.62 2.63
C PHE A 67 18.71 0.22 2.00
N GLU A 68 19.84 -0.49 2.00
CA GLU A 68 19.94 -1.84 1.41
C GLU A 68 18.97 -2.83 2.07
N LYS A 69 18.81 -2.76 3.39
CA LYS A 69 17.80 -3.54 4.11
C LYS A 69 16.39 -3.25 3.61
N ASN A 70 16.00 -1.97 3.49
CA ASN A 70 14.67 -1.60 3.05
C ASN A 70 14.44 -1.95 1.56
N ALA A 71 15.45 -1.79 0.71
CA ALA A 71 15.43 -2.19 -0.69
C ALA A 71 15.20 -3.70 -0.83
N ALA A 72 15.98 -4.52 -0.12
CA ALA A 72 15.83 -5.98 -0.11
C ALA A 72 14.44 -6.42 0.41
N MET A 73 13.90 -5.73 1.43
CA MET A 73 12.55 -5.99 1.93
C MET A 73 11.47 -5.67 0.89
N ALA A 74 11.57 -4.52 0.21
CA ALA A 74 10.64 -4.12 -0.85
C ALA A 74 10.69 -5.11 -2.02
N GLU A 75 11.89 -5.48 -2.46
CA GLU A 75 12.10 -6.46 -3.52
C GLU A 75 11.51 -7.83 -3.18
N LYS A 76 11.81 -8.35 -1.97
CA LYS A 76 11.24 -9.62 -1.49
C LYS A 76 9.72 -9.57 -1.48
N PHE A 77 9.12 -8.49 -0.99
CA PHE A 77 7.68 -8.30 -0.95
C PHE A 77 7.08 -8.31 -2.35
N TYR A 78 7.52 -7.42 -3.24
CA TYR A 78 6.93 -7.28 -4.58
C TYR A 78 7.12 -8.53 -5.42
N ARG A 79 8.32 -9.13 -5.43
CA ARG A 79 8.54 -10.41 -6.14
C ARG A 79 7.63 -11.51 -5.59
N SER A 80 7.46 -11.59 -4.27
CA SER A 80 6.55 -12.57 -3.68
C SER A 80 5.09 -12.30 -4.02
N ALA A 81 4.66 -11.04 -4.03
CA ALA A 81 3.31 -10.65 -4.37
C ALA A 81 3.00 -10.93 -5.85
N LEU A 82 3.89 -10.54 -6.77
CA LEU A 82 3.74 -10.76 -8.21
C LEU A 82 3.72 -12.26 -8.57
N ARG A 83 4.52 -13.10 -7.90
CA ARG A 83 4.50 -14.56 -8.10
C ARG A 83 3.14 -15.18 -7.79
N ARG A 84 2.34 -14.57 -6.91
CA ARG A 84 0.97 -15.01 -6.61
C ARG A 84 -0.03 -14.63 -7.69
N LYS A 85 0.38 -13.88 -8.71
CA LYS A 85 -0.45 -13.44 -9.84
C LYS A 85 -1.74 -12.78 -9.35
N PRO A 86 -1.64 -11.63 -8.65
CA PRO A 86 -2.81 -10.94 -8.14
C PRO A 86 -3.79 -10.67 -9.29
N SER A 87 -5.09 -10.86 -9.04
CA SER A 87 -6.13 -10.63 -10.05
C SER A 87 -6.23 -9.15 -10.43
N THR A 88 -5.83 -8.26 -9.52
CA THR A 88 -5.80 -6.82 -9.77
C THR A 88 -4.59 -6.17 -9.13
N ILE A 89 -3.92 -5.30 -9.90
CA ILE A 89 -2.78 -4.49 -9.46
C ILE A 89 -3.19 -3.01 -9.59
N ILE A 90 -2.99 -2.26 -8.51
CA ILE A 90 -3.32 -0.84 -8.43
C ILE A 90 -2.13 -0.02 -8.03
N ARG A 91 -1.92 1.12 -8.70
CA ARG A 91 -0.86 2.07 -8.35
C ARG A 91 -1.38 3.06 -7.33
N TYR A 92 -0.60 3.26 -6.27
CA TYR A 92 -0.83 4.29 -5.28
C TYR A 92 -0.93 5.67 -5.93
N GLU A 93 -0.10 5.93 -6.93
CA GLU A 93 -0.08 7.21 -7.66
C GLU A 93 -1.41 7.46 -8.39
N SER A 94 -2.05 6.41 -8.92
CA SER A 94 -3.39 6.55 -9.52
C SER A 94 -4.45 6.93 -8.49
N PHE A 95 -4.40 6.37 -7.28
CA PHE A 95 -5.30 6.74 -6.18
C PHE A 95 -5.16 8.20 -5.75
N LEU A 96 -4.01 8.82 -5.98
CA LEU A 96 -3.82 10.25 -5.69
C LEU A 96 -4.52 11.16 -6.70
N VAL A 97 -4.71 10.70 -7.94
CA VAL A 97 -5.26 11.49 -9.03
C VAL A 97 -6.73 11.18 -9.28
N LEU A 98 -7.10 9.90 -9.30
CA LEU A 98 -8.44 9.40 -9.66
C LEU A 98 -8.96 8.39 -8.61
N PRO A 99 -9.13 8.80 -7.34
CA PRO A 99 -9.44 7.86 -6.25
C PRO A 99 -10.77 7.11 -6.45
N ALA A 100 -11.83 7.79 -6.90
CA ALA A 100 -13.14 7.17 -7.10
C ALA A 100 -13.11 6.12 -8.23
N GLU A 101 -12.39 6.40 -9.32
CA GLU A 101 -12.23 5.46 -10.44
C GLU A 101 -11.44 4.21 -10.03
N GLU A 102 -10.37 4.39 -9.26
CA GLU A 102 -9.57 3.27 -8.74
C GLU A 102 -10.35 2.44 -7.71
N LEU A 103 -11.16 3.07 -6.85
CA LEU A 103 -12.10 2.33 -5.98
C LEU A 103 -13.12 1.53 -6.80
N ALA A 104 -13.68 2.12 -7.86
CA ALA A 104 -14.59 1.42 -8.76
C ALA A 104 -13.92 0.21 -9.41
N ARG A 105 -12.64 0.32 -9.77
CA ARG A 105 -11.85 -0.77 -10.34
C ARG A 105 -11.59 -1.88 -9.33
N VAL A 106 -11.30 -1.57 -8.06
CA VAL A 106 -11.22 -2.57 -6.98
C VAL A 106 -12.54 -3.32 -6.87
N LEU A 107 -13.67 -2.61 -6.75
CA LEU A 107 -14.97 -3.25 -6.56
C LEU A 107 -15.31 -4.19 -7.72
N ARG A 108 -15.11 -3.75 -8.97
CA ARG A 108 -15.33 -4.61 -10.14
C ARG A 108 -14.45 -5.86 -10.12
N SER A 109 -13.22 -5.78 -9.59
CA SER A 109 -12.33 -6.94 -9.49
C SER A 109 -12.77 -8.00 -8.49
N ILE A 110 -13.70 -7.63 -7.60
CA ILE A 110 -14.29 -8.52 -6.59
C ILE A 110 -15.79 -8.73 -6.81
N ASP A 111 -16.27 -8.54 -8.05
CA ASP A 111 -17.67 -8.73 -8.45
C ASP A 111 -18.66 -7.89 -7.61
N ARG A 112 -18.20 -6.71 -7.16
CA ARG A 112 -19.01 -5.71 -6.45
C ARG A 112 -19.14 -4.43 -7.28
N SER A 113 -20.20 -3.67 -7.01
CA SER A 113 -20.41 -2.35 -7.56
C SER A 113 -21.19 -1.49 -6.57
N THR A 114 -21.05 -0.18 -6.70
CA THR A 114 -21.85 0.80 -5.99
C THR A 114 -22.03 2.02 -6.88
N GLU A 115 -22.95 2.90 -6.49
CA GLU A 115 -23.18 4.16 -7.18
C GLU A 115 -21.93 5.06 -7.18
N PRO A 116 -21.62 5.76 -8.30
CA PRO A 116 -20.43 6.62 -8.42
C PRO A 116 -20.32 7.68 -7.32
N TRP A 117 -21.42 8.34 -6.97
CA TRP A 117 -21.45 9.37 -5.92
C TRP A 117 -20.96 8.85 -4.56
N ARG A 118 -21.21 7.57 -4.26
CA ARG A 118 -20.77 6.94 -3.00
C ARG A 118 -19.25 6.74 -2.99
N LEU A 119 -18.66 6.45 -4.14
CA LEU A 119 -17.20 6.33 -4.26
C LEU A 119 -16.51 7.69 -4.12
N GLU A 120 -17.11 8.74 -4.66
CA GLU A 120 -16.64 10.12 -4.49
C GLU A 120 -16.70 10.55 -3.02
N GLU A 121 -17.80 10.24 -2.33
CA GLU A 121 -17.96 10.51 -0.90
C GLU A 121 -16.88 9.79 -0.07
N ILE A 122 -16.65 8.50 -0.33
CA ILE A 122 -15.60 7.72 0.33
C ILE A 122 -14.22 8.35 0.03
N ALA A 123 -13.93 8.67 -1.23
CA ALA A 123 -12.67 9.30 -1.62
C ALA A 123 -12.44 10.63 -0.89
N ALA A 124 -13.48 11.47 -0.76
CA ALA A 124 -13.43 12.74 -0.04
C ALA A 124 -13.22 12.53 1.47
N GLN A 125 -13.90 11.55 2.07
CA GLN A 125 -13.77 11.22 3.50
C GLN A 125 -12.35 10.76 3.85
N TYR A 126 -11.73 9.94 3.00
CA TYR A 126 -10.39 9.40 3.22
C TYR A 126 -9.27 10.24 2.59
N SER A 127 -9.58 11.43 2.09
CA SER A 127 -8.59 12.36 1.56
C SER A 127 -7.61 12.83 2.64
N ARG A 128 -6.41 13.24 2.23
CA ARG A 128 -5.40 13.81 3.15
C ARG A 128 -5.94 15.06 3.87
N GLU A 129 -6.76 15.85 3.18
CA GLU A 129 -7.38 17.06 3.73
C GLU A 129 -8.40 16.73 4.83
N SER A 130 -9.36 15.85 4.54
CA SER A 130 -10.35 15.39 5.54
C SER A 130 -9.71 14.68 6.74
N GLN A 131 -8.62 13.95 6.52
CA GLN A 131 -7.87 13.31 7.60
C GLN A 131 -7.13 14.33 8.49
N ARG A 132 -6.71 15.47 7.94
CA ARG A 132 -6.08 16.54 8.73
C ARG A 132 -7.12 17.33 9.53
N SER A 133 -8.29 17.57 8.97
CA SER A 133 -9.35 18.36 9.62
C SER A 133 -10.16 17.57 10.66
N SER A 134 -10.34 16.25 10.47
CA SER A 134 -11.15 15.42 11.37
C SER A 134 -10.52 15.16 12.75
N GLY A 135 -9.22 15.43 12.93
CA GLY A 135 -8.50 15.13 14.17
C GLY A 135 -8.39 13.63 14.49
N GLN A 136 -8.98 12.74 13.67
CA GLN A 136 -8.85 11.30 13.82
C GLN A 136 -7.44 10.87 13.45
N ARG A 137 -6.68 10.43 14.45
CA ARG A 137 -5.39 9.78 14.23
C ARG A 137 -5.62 8.40 13.63
N LEU A 138 -5.44 8.28 12.32
CA LEU A 138 -5.21 6.97 11.72
C LEU A 138 -3.91 6.41 12.29
N SER A 139 -3.99 5.24 12.91
CA SER A 139 -2.87 4.57 13.60
C SER A 139 -1.65 4.31 12.71
N ASN A 140 -1.83 4.36 11.38
CA ASN A 140 -0.80 4.05 10.38
C ASN A 140 -0.38 5.23 9.49
N VAL A 141 -0.89 6.45 9.72
CA VAL A 141 -0.51 7.63 8.92
C VAL A 141 0.49 8.50 9.69
N TYR A 142 1.67 8.70 9.12
CA TYR A 142 2.65 9.58 9.74
C TYR A 142 2.26 11.06 9.56
N GLN A 143 2.01 11.76 10.67
CA GLN A 143 1.62 13.18 10.70
C GLN A 143 2.71 14.12 11.22
N GLY A 144 3.94 13.64 11.46
CA GLY A 144 5.03 14.45 12.01
C GLY A 144 5.99 15.02 10.94
N PRO A 145 7.06 15.72 11.37
CA PRO A 145 8.02 16.35 10.46
C PRO A 145 8.75 15.31 9.59
N THR A 146 8.71 15.50 8.28
CA THR A 146 9.46 14.66 7.34
C THR A 146 10.90 15.15 7.27
N THR A 147 11.87 14.23 7.34
CA THR A 147 13.26 14.56 7.01
C THR A 147 13.34 14.70 5.49
N ALA A 148 13.91 15.81 5.03
CA ALA A 148 14.17 15.99 3.60
C ALA A 148 15.15 14.90 3.13
N ILE A 149 14.76 14.15 2.10
CA ILE A 149 15.62 13.18 1.46
C ILE A 149 16.54 13.94 0.50
N PRO A 150 17.87 13.82 0.62
CA PRO A 150 18.80 14.43 -0.33
C PRO A 150 18.51 13.97 -1.76
N ARG A 151 18.50 14.92 -2.72
CA ARG A 151 18.19 14.61 -4.13
C ARG A 151 19.17 13.63 -4.76
N GLU A 152 20.44 13.72 -4.39
CA GLU A 152 21.51 12.85 -4.87
C GLU A 152 21.20 11.38 -4.56
N LEU A 153 20.68 11.10 -3.35
CA LEU A 153 20.30 9.76 -2.94
C LEU A 153 19.05 9.22 -3.66
N LEU A 154 18.22 10.09 -4.24
CA LEU A 154 17.09 9.66 -5.08
C LEU A 154 17.58 9.07 -6.41
N GLY A 155 18.68 9.61 -6.96
CA GLY A 155 19.32 9.09 -8.17
C GLY A 155 19.86 7.68 -7.92
N GLU A 156 20.70 7.54 -6.89
CA GLU A 156 21.26 6.24 -6.48
C GLU A 156 20.17 5.21 -6.17
N ALA A 157 19.11 5.61 -5.46
CA ALA A 157 17.98 4.75 -5.17
C ALA A 157 17.23 4.32 -6.44
N SER A 158 17.04 5.24 -7.39
CA SER A 158 16.39 4.95 -8.66
C SER A 158 17.18 3.94 -9.49
N GLU A 159 18.51 4.09 -9.55
CA GLU A 159 19.39 3.14 -10.22
C GLU A 159 19.36 1.77 -9.55
N ARG A 160 19.54 1.73 -8.22
CA ARG A 160 19.54 0.49 -7.43
C ARG A 160 18.23 -0.29 -7.54
N LEU A 161 17.11 0.43 -7.66
CA LEU A 161 15.76 -0.14 -7.74
C LEU A 161 15.24 -0.23 -9.18
N ALA A 162 16.03 0.15 -10.20
CA ALA A 162 15.58 0.26 -11.59
C ALA A 162 14.92 -1.03 -12.11
N ARG A 163 15.51 -2.18 -11.81
CA ARG A 163 14.94 -3.48 -12.20
C ARG A 163 13.58 -3.74 -11.56
N LEU A 164 13.45 -3.44 -10.27
CA LEU A 164 12.19 -3.61 -9.55
C LEU A 164 11.13 -2.61 -10.04
N ARG A 165 11.53 -1.37 -10.35
CA ARG A 165 10.68 -0.35 -10.96
C ARG A 165 10.15 -0.84 -12.31
N ALA A 166 11.03 -1.36 -13.17
CA ALA A 166 10.66 -1.92 -14.46
C ALA A 166 9.70 -3.13 -14.34
N ASP A 167 9.96 -4.06 -13.40
CA ASP A 167 9.09 -5.21 -13.12
C ASP A 167 7.65 -4.78 -12.71
N LEU A 168 7.51 -3.58 -12.14
CA LEU A 168 6.25 -2.96 -11.71
C LEU A 168 5.67 -1.97 -12.74
N GLY A 169 6.35 -1.78 -13.88
CA GLY A 169 5.97 -0.89 -14.96
C GLY A 169 6.19 0.60 -14.68
N TYR A 170 7.07 0.95 -13.74
CA TYR A 170 7.56 2.31 -13.58
C TYR A 170 8.70 2.57 -14.58
N SER A 171 8.68 3.74 -15.22
CA SER A 171 9.73 4.24 -16.11
C SER A 171 10.80 5.01 -15.34
#